data_AF-A0A0S9Q0J6-F1
#
_entry.id   AF-A0A0S9Q0J6-F1
#
_cell.length_a   1.000
_cell.length_b   1.000
_cell.length_c   1.000
_cell.angle_alpha   90.00
_cell.angle_beta   90.00
_cell.angle_gamma   90.00
#
_symmetry.space_group_name_H-M   'P 1'
#
loop_
_entity.id
_entity.type
_entity.pdbx_description
1 polymer ?
#
loop_
_entity_poly.entity_id
_entity_poly.type
_entity_poly.pdbx_seq_one_letter_code
_entity_poly.pdbx_strand_id
1 'polypeptide(L)'
;MLKFLLVIAVFALATYLTIRVIQRRGLLEQGPQRPAARPSRPAPKGPKPKPRIVAPDDDEDFLRDLDRKRLHPDDPDSPPATT
;
A
#
# COMPACT_ATOMS: atom_id res chain seq x y z
N MET A 1 -2.58 23.79 34.40
CA MET A 1 -3.27 23.06 33.31
C MET A 1 -2.78 23.47 31.91
N LEU A 2 -2.76 24.76 31.55
CA LEU A 2 -2.33 25.21 30.21
C LEU A 2 -0.91 24.76 29.82
N LYS A 3 0.04 24.85 30.75
CA LYS A 3 1.44 24.41 30.55
C LYS A 3 1.54 22.94 30.16
N PHE A 4 0.69 22.10 30.76
CA PHE A 4 0.63 20.67 30.50
C PHE A 4 0.06 20.38 29.11
N LEU A 5 -1.02 21.09 28.73
CA LEU A 5 -1.57 21.01 27.37
C LEU A 5 -0.57 21.46 26.30
N LEU A 6 0.22 22.50 26.59
CA LEU A 6 1.26 22.99 25.70
C LEU A 6 2.36 21.93 25.50
N VAL A 7 2.82 21.28 26.58
CA VAL A 7 3.80 20.19 26.49
C VAL A 7 3.27 19.04 25.63
N ILE A 8 2.01 18.63 25.81
CA ILE A 8 1.38 17.60 24.98
C ILE A 8 1.33 18.03 23.51
N ALA A 9 0.92 19.27 23.24
CA ALA A 9 0.82 19.79 21.87
C ALA A 9 2.19 19.82 21.16
N VAL A 10 3.23 20.26 21.85
CA VAL A 10 4.61 20.26 21.33
C VAL A 10 5.09 18.84 21.05
N PHE A 11 4.86 17.92 21.99
CA PHE A 11 5.27 16.52 21.85
C PHE A 11 4.53 15.83 20.69
N ALA A 12 3.23 16.05 20.56
CA ALA A 12 2.42 15.55 19.47
C ALA A 12 2.90 16.09 18.11
N LEU A 13 3.20 17.40 18.04
CA LEU A 13 3.70 18.03 16.82
C LEU A 13 5.08 17.48 16.42
N ALA A 14 6.01 17.34 17.37
CA ALA A 14 7.34 16.78 17.11
C ALA A 14 7.25 15.34 16.60
N THR A 15 6.41 14.52 17.24
CA THR A 15 6.17 13.12 16.83
C THR A 15 5.57 13.06 15.42
N TYR A 16 4.55 13.88 15.15
CA TYR A 16 3.91 13.98 13.84
C TYR A 16 4.91 14.36 12.74
N LEU A 17 5.72 15.39 12.97
CA LEU A 17 6.73 15.84 12.00
C LEU A 17 7.79 14.77 11.74
N THR A 18 8.22 14.07 12.79
CA THR A 18 9.17 12.95 12.69
C THR A 18 8.61 11.86 11.78
N ILE A 19 7.41 11.36 12.08
CA ILE A 19 6.72 10.36 11.27
C ILE A 19 6.52 10.86 9.84
N ARG A 20 6.09 12.12 9.67
CA ARG A 20 5.83 12.73 8.36
C ARG A 20 7.09 12.81 7.50
N VAL A 21 8.25 13.12 8.10
CA VAL A 21 9.54 13.17 7.39
C VAL A 21 9.99 11.76 7.00
N ILE A 22 9.84 10.78 7.89
CA ILE A 22 10.23 9.40 7.59
C ILE A 22 9.33 8.80 6.48
N GLN A 23 8.01 9.04 6.55
CA GLN A 23 7.07 8.65 5.49
C GLN A 23 7.41 9.31 4.14
N ARG A 24 7.74 10.60 4.13
CA ARG A 24 8.13 11.32 2.89
C ARG A 24 9.44 10.81 2.29
N ARG A 25 10.35 10.28 3.12
CA ARG A 25 11.65 9.76 2.68
C ARG A 25 11.58 8.30 2.21
N GLY A 26 10.41 7.66 2.20
CA GLY A 26 10.24 6.27 1.73
C GLY A 26 10.87 5.20 2.65
N LEU A 27 11.43 5.59 3.80
CA LEU A 27 12.11 4.68 4.72
C LEU A 27 11.13 3.80 5.53
N LEU A 28 9.83 4.09 5.46
CA LEU A 28 8.74 3.30 6.06
C LEU A 28 7.81 2.74 4.97
N GLU A 29 8.36 2.32 3.82
CA GLU A 29 7.62 1.56 2.80
C GLU A 29 7.29 0.12 3.25
N GLN A 30 7.01 -0.14 4.54
CA GLN A 30 6.47 -1.43 5.00
C GLN A 30 5.54 -1.17 6.19
N GLY A 31 4.25 -1.03 5.91
CA GLY A 31 3.22 -0.92 6.93
C GLY A 31 1.87 -0.58 6.32
N PRO A 32 0.91 -1.52 6.26
CA PRO A 32 -0.42 -1.24 5.76
C PRO A 32 -1.22 -0.43 6.81
N GLN A 33 -2.13 0.40 6.31
CA GLN A 33 -3.26 1.05 7.01
C GLN A 33 -3.01 2.41 7.70
N ARG A 34 -3.42 3.48 7.00
CA ARG A 34 -4.73 4.09 7.30
C ARG A 34 -5.25 4.89 6.09
N PRO A 35 -6.54 4.74 5.72
CA PRO A 35 -7.15 5.49 4.64
C PRO A 35 -7.62 6.84 5.18
N ALA A 36 -6.89 7.91 4.89
CA ALA A 36 -7.41 9.26 5.04
C ALA A 36 -7.53 9.87 3.64
N ALA A 37 -8.74 9.79 3.10
CA ALA A 37 -9.30 10.59 2.03
C ALA A 37 -8.30 11.16 1.02
N ARG A 38 -8.05 10.43 -0.07
CA ARG A 38 -7.52 11.04 -1.29
C ARG A 38 -8.58 10.90 -2.38
N PRO A 39 -9.04 12.00 -3.02
CA PRO A 39 -9.85 11.88 -4.22
C PRO A 39 -9.03 11.12 -5.25
N SER A 40 -9.65 10.10 -5.82
CA SER A 40 -9.09 9.28 -6.89
C SER A 40 -8.64 10.19 -8.03
N ARG A 41 -7.33 10.37 -8.18
CA ARG A 41 -6.74 10.95 -9.37
C ARG A 41 -5.89 9.83 -9.98
N PRO A 42 -6.13 9.42 -11.22
CA PRO A 42 -5.36 8.35 -11.84
C PRO A 42 -3.90 8.82 -11.93
N ALA A 43 -3.02 8.17 -11.17
CA ALA A 43 -1.59 8.45 -11.26
C ALA A 43 -1.08 7.84 -12.58
N PRO A 44 -0.33 8.61 -13.40
CA PRO A 44 0.28 8.08 -14.60
C PRO A 44 1.28 6.98 -14.23
N LYS A 45 1.30 5.93 -15.06
CA LYS A 45 2.11 4.72 -14.97
C LYS A 45 3.59 5.07 -14.83
N GLY A 46 4.04 5.24 -13.59
CA GLY A 46 5.44 5.44 -13.24
C GLY A 46 6.25 4.15 -13.45
N PRO A 47 7.59 4.23 -13.38
CA PRO A 47 8.47 3.07 -13.55
C PRO A 47 8.08 1.97 -12.57
N LYS A 48 8.01 0.72 -13.06
CA LYS A 48 7.65 -0.46 -12.25
C LYS A 48 8.45 -0.45 -10.94
N PRO A 49 7.81 -0.51 -9.76
CA PRO A 49 8.54 -0.64 -8.51
C PRO A 49 9.43 -1.89 -8.59
N LYS A 50 10.64 -1.82 -8.00
CA LYS A 50 11.57 -2.95 -7.90
C LYS A 50 10.78 -4.20 -7.45
N PRO A 51 11.03 -5.39 -8.03
CA PRO A 51 10.33 -6.60 -7.64
C PRO A 51 10.58 -6.82 -6.14
N ARG A 52 9.55 -6.50 -5.36
CA ARG A 52 9.53 -6.82 -3.93
C ARG A 52 9.38 -8.33 -3.89
N ILE A 53 10.11 -8.99 -3.01
CA ILE A 53 9.87 -10.41 -2.73
C ILE A 53 8.54 -10.41 -1.96
N VAL A 54 7.46 -10.52 -2.73
CA VAL A 54 6.07 -10.55 -2.29
C VAL A 54 5.68 -12.01 -2.32
N ALA A 55 5.00 -12.46 -1.28
CA ALA A 55 4.52 -13.82 -1.26
C ALA A 55 3.44 -13.96 -2.37
N PRO A 56 3.32 -15.12 -3.04
CA PRO A 56 2.45 -15.26 -4.21
C PRO A 56 0.98 -14.87 -3.97
N ASP A 57 0.52 -14.87 -2.71
CA ASP A 57 -0.80 -14.44 -2.26
C ASP A 57 -0.99 -12.90 -2.23
N ASP A 58 0.09 -12.13 -2.14
CA ASP A 58 0.10 -10.67 -2.10
C ASP A 58 0.47 -10.02 -3.45
N ASP A 59 0.75 -10.83 -4.49
CA ASP A 59 1.10 -10.35 -5.82
C ASP A 59 -0.14 -9.84 -6.58
N GLU A 60 -0.16 -8.54 -6.92
CA GLU A 60 -1.27 -7.94 -7.67
C GLU A 60 -1.53 -8.63 -9.02
N ASP A 61 -0.48 -9.12 -9.67
CA ASP A 61 -0.60 -9.82 -10.94
C ASP A 61 -1.26 -11.21 -10.77
N PHE A 62 -0.95 -11.93 -9.68
CA PHE A 62 -1.57 -13.21 -9.34
C PHE A 62 -3.06 -13.06 -9.00
N LEU A 63 -3.40 -12.03 -8.20
CA LEU A 63 -4.80 -11.72 -7.88
C LEU A 63 -5.61 -11.36 -9.13
N ARG A 64 -5.02 -10.62 -10.09
CA ARG A 64 -5.69 -10.30 -11.37
C ARG A 64 -5.94 -11.54 -12.22
N ASP A 65 -5.00 -12.48 -12.25
CA ASP A 65 -5.18 -13.72 -13.00
C ASP A 65 -6.26 -14.62 -12.36
N LEU A 66 -6.40 -14.63 -11.03
CA LEU A 66 -7.54 -15.26 -10.35
C LEU A 66 -8.87 -14.61 -10.71
N ASP A 67 -8.94 -13.27 -10.73
CA ASP A 67 -10.16 -12.56 -11.09
C ASP A 67 -10.55 -12.81 -12.56
N ARG A 68 -9.58 -12.89 -13.47
CA ARG A 68 -9.82 -13.30 -14.87
C ARG A 68 -10.38 -14.72 -14.96
N LYS A 69 -9.79 -15.66 -14.22
CA LYS A 69 -10.23 -17.07 -14.20
C LYS A 69 -11.63 -17.26 -13.59
N ARG A 70 -12.02 -16.41 -12.63
CA ARG A 70 -13.38 -16.37 -12.08
C ARG A 70 -14.40 -15.79 -13.06
N LEU A 71 -13.98 -14.80 -13.86
CA LEU A 71 -14.86 -14.10 -14.80
C LEU A 71 -15.11 -14.91 -16.08
N HIS A 72 -14.10 -15.65 -16.55
CA HIS A 72 -14.17 -16.51 -17.73
C HIS A 72 -13.73 -17.95 -17.38
N PRO A 73 -14.61 -18.76 -16.80
CA PRO A 73 -14.28 -20.13 -16.40
C PRO A 73 -14.02 -21.07 -17.57
N ASP A 74 -14.49 -20.73 -18.78
CA ASP A 74 -14.37 -21.54 -20.01
C ASP A 74 -13.22 -21.10 -20.94
N ASP A 75 -12.29 -20.27 -20.46
CA ASP A 75 -11.17 -19.77 -21.28
C ASP A 75 -10.11 -20.87 -21.51
N PRO A 76 -9.89 -21.34 -22.76
CA PRO A 76 -8.99 -22.45 -23.07
C PRO A 76 -7.49 -22.14 -22.86
N ASP A 77 -7.13 -20.86 -22.67
CA ASP A 77 -5.75 -20.42 -22.44
C ASP A 77 -5.35 -20.39 -20.95
N SER A 78 -6.22 -20.85 -20.04
CA SER A 78 -5.87 -21.02 -18.62
C SER A 78 -4.83 -22.14 -18.46
N PRO A 79 -3.66 -21.90 -17.82
CA PRO A 79 -2.68 -22.96 -17.61
C PRO A 79 -3.31 -24.09 -16.76
N PRO A 80 -3.08 -25.38 -17.12
CA PRO A 80 -3.69 -26.50 -16.43
C PRO A 80 -3.24 -26.48 -14.98
N ALA A 81 -4.22 -26.42 -14.06
CA ALA A 81 -3.97 -26.64 -12.64
C ALA A 81 -3.35 -28.04 -12.51
N THR A 82 -2.04 -28.08 -12.29
CA THR A 82 -1.28 -29.32 -12.19
C THR A 82 -1.52 -29.84 -10.77
N THR A 83 -2.28 -30.94 -10.69
CA THR A 83 -2.55 -31.74 -9.48
C THR A 83 -1.28 -32.30 -8.88
#